data_AF-A0A1C0V6J7-F1
#
_entry.id   AF-A0A1C0V6J7-F1
#
_cell.length_a   1.000
_cell.length_b   1.000
_cell.length_c   1.000
_cell.angle_alpha   90.00
_cell.angle_beta   90.00
_cell.angle_gamma   90.00
#
_symmetry.space_group_name_H-M   'P 1'
#
loop_
_entity.id
_entity.type
_entity.pdbx_description
1 polymer ?
#
loop_
_entity_poly.entity_id
_entity_poly.type
_entity_poly.pdbx_seq_one_letter_code
_entity_poly.pdbx_strand_id
1 'polypeptide(L)'
;MDILDELYILDENKQPIKPESLEQWSNWRKNENNIQVALDTFSWGRVSTIFLGKDYSNFPNQEPQLFETMVFGGEYSGKFWRYSTWEQAVAGHQEVCMIAI
;
A
#
# COMPACT_ATOMS: atom_id res chain seq x y z
N MET A 1 -22.28 8.94 -0.43
CA MET A 1 -21.08 8.09 -0.36
C MET A 1 -20.57 8.23 1.05
N ASP A 2 -20.60 7.15 1.80
CA ASP A 2 -20.08 7.14 3.16
C ASP A 2 -18.55 7.21 3.06
N ILE A 3 -17.91 7.98 3.93
CA ILE A 3 -16.44 8.02 3.97
C ILE A 3 -15.87 6.64 4.27
N LEU A 4 -16.59 5.78 4.99
CA LEU A 4 -16.20 4.40 5.25
C LEU A 4 -16.14 3.54 3.96
N ASP A 5 -16.86 3.92 2.91
CA ASP A 5 -16.83 3.22 1.62
C ASP A 5 -15.46 3.33 0.94
N GLU A 6 -14.65 4.35 1.26
CA GLU A 6 -13.31 4.52 0.69
C GLU A 6 -12.20 3.93 1.57
N LEU A 7 -12.51 3.54 2.80
CA LEU A 7 -11.51 3.19 3.80
C LEU A 7 -11.39 1.68 3.99
N TYR A 8 -10.18 1.26 4.31
CA TYR A 8 -9.83 -0.15 4.54
C TYR A 8 -8.81 -0.28 5.67
N ILE A 9 -8.87 -1.41 6.37
CA ILE A 9 -7.84 -1.91 7.30
C ILE A 9 -7.42 -3.31 6.84
N LEU A 10 -6.29 -3.81 7.32
CA LEU A 10 -5.92 -5.22 7.14
C LEU A 10 -6.33 -6.04 8.35
N ASP A 11 -6.89 -7.21 8.10
CA ASP A 11 -7.09 -8.24 9.12
C ASP A 11 -5.78 -8.98 9.44
N GLU A 12 -5.87 -9.99 10.32
CA GLU A 12 -4.75 -10.85 10.71
C GLU A 12 -4.12 -11.64 9.55
N ASN A 13 -4.90 -11.90 8.50
CA ASN A 13 -4.49 -12.62 7.29
C ASN A 13 -4.06 -11.69 6.15
N LYS A 14 -3.90 -10.38 6.44
CA LYS A 14 -3.54 -9.35 5.46
C LYS A 14 -4.59 -9.13 4.36
N GLN A 15 -5.84 -9.49 4.62
CA GLN A 15 -6.94 -9.18 3.73
C GLN A 15 -7.48 -7.76 4.02
N PRO A 16 -7.70 -6.93 2.98
CA PRO A 16 -8.36 -5.65 3.15
C PRO A 16 -9.83 -5.83 3.52
N ILE A 17 -10.25 -5.28 4.65
CA ILE A 17 -11.63 -5.27 5.12
C ILE A 17 -12.11 -3.85 5.40
N LYS A 18 -13.43 -3.66 5.44
CA LYS A 18 -14.04 -2.38 5.80
C LYS A 18 -13.91 -2.14 7.31
N PRO A 19 -13.51 -0.94 7.74
CA PRO A 19 -13.59 -0.58 9.15
C PRO A 19 -15.06 -0.41 9.56
N GLU A 20 -15.37 -0.78 10.79
CA GLU A 20 -16.68 -0.60 11.42
C GLU A 20 -16.94 0.87 11.79
N SER A 21 -15.88 1.66 11.95
CA SER A 21 -15.97 3.09 12.25
C SER A 21 -14.73 3.87 11.82
N LEU A 22 -14.89 5.19 11.68
CA LEU A 22 -13.78 6.10 11.43
C LEU A 22 -12.74 6.07 12.56
N GLU A 23 -13.18 5.86 13.79
CA GLU A 23 -12.29 5.76 14.95
C GLU A 23 -11.43 4.50 14.87
N GLN A 24 -12.02 3.35 14.53
CA GLN A 24 -11.27 2.11 14.32
C GLN A 24 -10.21 2.30 13.24
N TRP A 25 -10.59 2.86 12.09
CA TRP A 25 -9.66 3.14 11.00
C TRP A 25 -8.53 4.08 11.43
N SER A 26 -8.88 5.19 12.08
CA SER A 26 -7.92 6.21 12.55
C SER A 26 -6.93 5.64 13.55
N ASN A 27 -7.39 4.84 14.53
CA ASN A 27 -6.52 4.21 15.51
C ASN A 27 -5.66 3.11 14.89
N TRP A 28 -6.21 2.31 13.97
CA TRP A 28 -5.46 1.29 13.25
C TRP A 28 -4.34 1.91 12.39
N ARG A 29 -4.61 3.02 11.69
CA ARG A 29 -3.67 3.66 10.75
C ARG A 29 -2.48 4.35 11.42
N LYS A 30 -2.60 4.74 12.70
CA LYS A 30 -1.52 5.37 13.50
C LYS A 30 -0.34 4.45 13.77
N ASN A 31 -0.53 3.14 13.71
CA ASN A 31 0.54 2.17 13.92
C ASN A 31 1.20 1.86 12.56
N GLU A 32 2.45 2.30 12.37
CA GLU A 32 3.19 2.06 11.13
C GLU A 32 3.40 0.56 10.83
N ASN A 33 3.45 -0.28 11.87
CA ASN A 33 3.55 -1.73 11.70
C ASN A 33 2.31 -2.35 11.05
N ASN A 34 1.18 -1.65 11.07
CA ASN A 34 -0.04 -2.11 10.42
C ASN A 34 0.00 -1.89 8.90
N ILE A 35 0.80 -0.94 8.42
CA ILE A 35 0.80 -0.53 7.01
C ILE A 35 2.02 -0.97 6.22
N GLN A 36 3.17 -1.21 6.85
CA GLN A 36 4.37 -1.60 6.12
C GLN A 36 4.24 -3.03 5.58
N VAL A 37 4.39 -3.20 4.27
CA VAL A 37 4.36 -4.51 3.59
C VAL A 37 5.78 -5.03 3.40
N ALA A 38 6.65 -4.22 2.79
CA ALA A 38 8.04 -4.57 2.51
C ALA A 38 8.89 -3.30 2.39
N LEU A 39 10.16 -3.38 2.77
CA LEU A 39 11.10 -2.26 2.72
C LEU A 39 12.50 -2.79 2.46
N ASP A 40 13.08 -2.41 1.33
CA ASP A 40 14.43 -2.76 0.94
C ASP A 40 15.27 -1.49 0.72
N THR A 41 16.49 -1.50 1.23
CA THR A 41 17.41 -0.34 1.18
C THR A 41 18.64 -0.70 0.38
N PHE A 42 19.03 0.21 -0.50
CA PHE A 42 20.14 0.09 -1.44
C PHE A 42 21.13 1.24 -1.21
N SER A 43 22.31 1.18 -1.83
CA SER A 43 23.30 2.26 -1.73
C SER A 43 22.81 3.59 -2.33
N TRP A 44 21.92 3.52 -3.31
CA TRP A 44 21.37 4.68 -4.03
C TRP A 44 20.03 5.18 -3.45
N GLY A 45 19.41 4.45 -2.52
CA GLY A 45 18.04 4.76 -2.09
C GLY A 45 17.31 3.61 -1.40
N ARG A 46 15.99 3.59 -1.49
CA ARG A 46 15.13 2.54 -0.94
C ARG A 46 13.86 2.33 -1.74
N VAL A 47 13.30 1.13 -1.68
CA VAL A 47 11.99 0.78 -2.20
C VAL A 47 11.09 0.45 -1.02
N SER A 48 9.94 1.11 -0.90
CA SER A 48 8.98 0.86 0.19
C SER A 48 7.62 0.50 -0.38
N THR A 49 7.03 -0.57 0.14
CA THR A 49 5.66 -0.97 -0.16
C THR A 49 4.81 -0.85 1.08
N ILE A 50 3.71 -0.12 0.97
CA ILE A 50 2.79 0.15 2.07
C ILE A 50 1.35 -0.17 1.67
N PHE A 51 0.52 -0.44 2.66
CA PHE A 51 -0.93 -0.36 2.59
C PHE A 51 -1.38 1.09 2.83
N LEU A 52 -2.15 1.63 1.90
CA LEU A 52 -2.61 3.02 1.90
C LEU A 52 -3.71 3.25 2.94
N GLY A 53 -4.59 2.26 3.13
CA GLY A 53 -5.77 2.34 4.00
C GLY A 53 -6.94 3.14 3.40
N LYS A 54 -6.77 3.67 2.20
CA LYS A 54 -7.79 4.35 1.40
C LYS A 54 -7.71 3.82 -0.03
N ASP A 55 -8.86 3.70 -0.69
CA ASP A 55 -8.91 3.41 -2.11
C ASP A 55 -8.45 4.61 -2.95
N TYR A 56 -7.41 4.39 -3.75
CA TYR A 56 -6.87 5.34 -4.73
C TYR A 56 -7.23 4.97 -6.18
N SER A 57 -8.22 4.10 -6.38
CA SER A 57 -8.82 3.88 -7.69
C SER A 57 -9.50 5.18 -8.14
N ASN A 58 -9.13 5.67 -9.32
CA ASN A 58 -9.63 6.96 -9.83
C ASN A 58 -10.97 6.82 -10.59
N PHE A 59 -11.52 5.61 -10.68
CA PHE A 59 -12.67 5.30 -11.52
C PHE A 59 -13.65 4.34 -10.83
N PRO A 60 -14.98 4.56 -11.02
CA PRO A 60 -15.98 3.65 -10.49
C PRO A 60 -15.86 2.25 -11.12
N ASN A 61 -16.16 1.21 -10.33
CA ASN A 61 -16.13 -0.21 -10.71
C ASN A 61 -14.74 -0.79 -11.02
N GLN A 62 -13.66 -0.14 -10.58
CA GLN A 62 -12.34 -0.77 -10.58
C GLN A 62 -12.05 -1.47 -9.27
N GLU A 63 -11.17 -2.49 -9.32
CA GLU A 63 -10.64 -3.06 -8.09
C GLU A 63 -9.90 -1.98 -7.29
N PRO A 64 -10.12 -1.94 -5.96
CA PRO A 64 -9.58 -0.88 -5.14
C PRO A 64 -8.06 -0.93 -5.19
N GLN A 65 -7.42 0.23 -5.26
CA GLN A 65 -5.97 0.37 -5.29
C GLN A 65 -5.52 0.73 -3.88
N LEU A 66 -5.15 -0.29 -3.12
CA LEU A 66 -4.97 -0.22 -1.66
C LEU A 66 -3.53 -0.33 -1.21
N PHE A 67 -2.64 -0.73 -2.10
CA PHE A 67 -1.22 -0.87 -1.83
C PHE A 67 -0.42 -0.01 -2.80
N GLU A 68 0.73 0.48 -2.35
CA GLU A 68 1.64 1.25 -3.20
C GLU A 68 3.08 0.85 -2.92
N THR A 69 3.82 0.53 -3.98
CA THR A 69 5.28 0.44 -3.97
C THR A 69 5.83 1.74 -4.54
N MET A 70 6.76 2.39 -3.82
CA MET A 70 7.41 3.63 -4.24
C MET A 70 8.92 3.54 -4.10
N VAL A 71 9.63 4.09 -5.09
CA VAL A 71 11.09 4.20 -5.10
C VAL A 71 11.52 5.58 -4.61
N PHE A 72 12.47 5.60 -3.68
CA PHE A 72 13.07 6.81 -3.12
C PHE A 72 14.57 6.82 -3.43
N GLY A 73 15.03 7.74 -4.29
CA GLY A 73 16.43 7.81 -4.73
C GLY A 73 16.69 7.04 -6.02
N GLY A 74 17.93 7.11 -6.51
CA GLY A 74 18.34 6.50 -7.79
C GLY A 74 17.65 7.10 -9.02
N GLU A 75 17.77 6.40 -10.16
CA GLU A 75 17.18 6.79 -11.46
C GLU A 75 15.64 6.73 -11.43
N TYR A 76 15.07 5.77 -10.68
CA TYR A 76 13.63 5.54 -10.59
C TYR A 76 12.95 6.34 -9.47
N SER A 77 13.63 7.30 -8.85
CA SER A 77 13.08 8.10 -7.76
C SER A 77 11.73 8.72 -8.11
N GLY A 78 10.74 8.53 -7.25
CA GLY A 78 9.38 9.04 -7.44
C GLY A 78 8.47 8.16 -8.32
N LYS A 79 8.98 7.08 -8.90
CA LYS A 79 8.14 6.06 -9.55
C LYS A 79 7.40 5.25 -8.50
N PHE A 80 6.14 4.93 -8.82
CA PHE A 80 5.29 4.12 -7.96
C PHE A 80 4.35 3.22 -8.76
N TRP A 81 3.90 2.15 -8.11
CA TRP A 81 2.97 1.16 -8.63
C TRP A 81 1.94 0.83 -7.56
N ARG A 82 0.69 0.56 -7.98
CA ARG A 82 -0.40 0.24 -7.06
C ARG A 82 -0.97 -1.15 -7.32
N TYR A 83 -1.49 -1.73 -6.24
CA TYR A 83 -2.01 -3.08 -6.23
C TYR A 83 -3.29 -3.17 -5.41
N SER A 84 -4.06 -4.23 -5.67
CA SER A 84 -5.34 -4.49 -5.01
C SER A 84 -5.23 -5.48 -3.86
N THR A 85 -4.26 -6.40 -3.91
CA THR A 85 -4.05 -7.41 -2.86
C THR A 85 -2.64 -7.35 -2.24
N TRP A 86 -2.51 -7.92 -1.05
CA TRP A 86 -1.23 -8.04 -0.34
C TRP A 86 -0.22 -8.86 -1.16
N GLU A 87 -0.66 -9.97 -1.75
CA GLU A 87 0.20 -10.85 -2.55
C GLU A 87 0.73 -10.14 -3.80
N GLN A 88 -0.12 -9.38 -4.48
CA GLN A 88 0.29 -8.55 -5.62
C GLN A 88 1.31 -7.49 -5.17
N ALA A 89 1.10 -6.86 -4.01
CA ALA A 89 2.01 -5.86 -3.48
C ALA A 89 3.40 -6.45 -3.13
N VAL A 90 3.44 -7.66 -2.55
CA VAL A 90 4.69 -8.36 -2.25
C VAL A 90 5.43 -8.75 -3.53
N ALA A 91 4.73 -9.34 -4.52
CA ALA A 91 5.34 -9.71 -5.79
C ALA A 91 5.84 -8.48 -6.56
N GLY A 92 5.02 -7.44 -6.63
CA GLY A 92 5.37 -6.18 -7.29
C GLY A 92 6.52 -5.45 -6.60
N HIS A 93 6.65 -5.54 -5.28
CA HIS A 93 7.83 -5.03 -4.57
C HIS A 93 9.11 -5.71 -5.08
N GLN A 94 9.11 -7.04 -5.17
CA GLN A 94 10.27 -7.80 -5.63
C GLN A 94 10.65 -7.43 -7.07
N GLU A 95 9.66 -7.27 -7.95
CA GLU A 95 9.87 -6.83 -9.32
C GLU A 95 10.51 -5.43 -9.38
N VAL A 96 9.99 -4.48 -8.60
CA VAL A 96 10.55 -3.11 -8.54
C VAL A 96 11.97 -3.14 -7.99
N CYS A 97 12.26 -3.92 -6.96
CA CYS A 97 13.61 -4.09 -6.43
C CYS A 97 14.59 -4.67 -7.45
N MET A 98 14.15 -5.55 -8.35
CA MET A 98 15.02 -6.07 -9.42
C MET A 98 15.28 -5.04 -10.53
N ILE A 99 14.33 -4.15 -10.82
CA ILE A 99 14.41 -3.19 -11.92
C ILE A 99 15.10 -1.89 -11.48
N ALA A 100 14.97 -1.50 -10.21
CA ALA A 100 15.46 -0.23 -9.69
C ALA A 100 16.96 -0.24 -9.33
N ILE A 101 17.65 -1.39 -9.41
CA ILE A 101 19.09 -1.54 -9.15
C ILE A 101 19.94 -0.92 -10.25
#